data_AF-A0A6G0YFG8-F1
#
_entry.id   AF-A0A6G0YFG8-F1
#
_cell.length_a   1.000
_cell.length_b   1.000
_cell.length_c   1.000
_cell.angle_alpha   90.00
_cell.angle_beta   90.00
_cell.angle_gamma   90.00
#
_symmetry.space_group_name_H-M   'P 1'
#
loop_
_entity.id
_entity.type
_entity.pdbx_description
1 polymer ?
#
loop_
_entity_poly.entity_id
_entity_poly.type
_entity_poly.pdbx_seq_one_letter_code
_entity_poly.pdbx_strand_id
1 'polypeptide(L)'
;MKCKGKSMSAEDRITKICYDKSNQQIIGPHQSVQTVIARGVISQWKQPVIYAYDTQMTKELLFEIIMALNNCQFDVVAIVSDMGSSNQELWKYLQITIDNSSFQHPSSLHKMIHVFADVAHLIKLARNHIVKKCFILTEQKHIGKQKVQEILNLNSNDHIMLAYKILMII
;
A
#
# COMPACT_ATOMS: atom_id res chain seq x y z
N MET A 1 -8.74 9.79 -2.58
CA MET A 1 -7.90 9.73 -3.80
C MET A 1 -7.28 8.34 -3.87
N LYS A 2 -7.63 7.52 -4.86
CA LYS A 2 -7.02 6.19 -5.08
C LYS A 2 -5.91 6.35 -6.12
N CYS A 3 -4.66 6.47 -5.70
CA CYS A 3 -3.53 6.28 -6.60
C CYS A 3 -3.37 4.77 -6.82
N LYS A 4 -3.72 4.29 -8.02
CA LYS A 4 -3.40 2.92 -8.45
C LYS A 4 -1.95 2.94 -8.92
N GLY A 5 -1.07 2.21 -8.25
CA GLY A 5 0.22 1.83 -8.83
C GLY A 5 -0.03 0.92 -10.03
N LYS A 6 -0.03 1.50 -11.23
CA LYS A 6 0.27 0.80 -12.48
C LYS A 6 1.76 1.00 -12.73
N SER A 7 2.47 -0.06 -13.09
CA SER A 7 3.76 0.04 -13.75
C SER A 7 3.56 0.85 -15.04
N MET A 8 4.08 2.08 -15.08
CA MET A 8 4.06 2.93 -16.26
C MET A 8 4.93 2.31 -17.35
N SER A 9 4.41 2.22 -18.58
CA SER A 9 5.22 1.94 -19.77
C SER A 9 6.20 3.08 -20.01
N ALA A 10 7.30 2.81 -20.72
CA ALA A 10 8.37 3.80 -20.96
C ALA A 10 7.90 5.11 -21.62
N GLU A 11 6.73 5.11 -22.27
CA GLU A 11 6.14 6.23 -23.00
C GLU A 11 5.30 7.18 -22.12
N ASP A 12 4.93 6.78 -20.90
CA ASP A 12 4.07 7.57 -19.99
C ASP A 12 4.85 8.46 -19.00
N ARG A 13 6.18 8.57 -19.12
CA ARG A 13 6.99 9.41 -18.21
C ARG A 13 6.52 10.86 -18.32
N ILE A 14 5.93 11.38 -17.25
CA ILE A 14 5.47 12.78 -17.17
C ILE A 14 6.70 13.69 -17.28
N THR A 15 6.93 14.24 -18.47
CA THR A 15 8.01 15.18 -18.79
C THR A 15 7.68 16.63 -18.40
N LYS A 16 6.63 16.83 -17.59
CA LYS A 16 6.11 18.16 -17.31
C LYS A 16 7.02 18.91 -16.34
N ILE A 17 7.57 20.00 -16.85
CA ILE A 17 8.37 20.97 -16.10
C ILE A 17 7.46 22.16 -15.77
N CYS A 18 7.50 22.63 -14.53
CA CYS A 18 6.71 23.76 -14.06
C CYS A 18 7.64 24.84 -13.50
N TYR A 19 7.43 26.11 -13.88
CA TYR A 19 8.12 27.23 -13.25
C TYR A 19 7.25 27.79 -12.11
N ASP A 20 7.74 27.68 -10.89
CA ASP A 20 7.16 28.31 -9.71
C ASP A 20 7.70 29.74 -9.61
N LYS A 21 6.89 30.70 -10.06
CA LYS A 21 7.24 32.12 -10.09
C LYS A 21 7.49 32.68 -8.69
N SER A 22 6.78 32.21 -7.67
CA SER A 22 6.86 32.75 -6.32
C SER A 22 8.20 32.44 -5.67
N ASN A 23 8.66 31.21 -5.82
CA ASN A 23 9.97 30.76 -5.31
C ASN A 23 11.09 30.83 -6.37
N GLN A 24 10.77 31.34 -7.57
CA GLN A 24 11.67 31.45 -8.72
C GLN A 24 12.42 30.14 -9.05
N GLN A 25 11.74 29.00 -8.94
CA GLN A 25 12.34 27.68 -9.13
C GLN A 25 11.66 26.91 -10.26
N ILE A 26 12.42 26.02 -10.88
CA ILE A 26 11.91 25.06 -11.85
C ILE A 26 11.66 23.73 -11.12
N ILE A 27 10.45 23.21 -11.22
CA ILE A 27 10.02 21.95 -10.62
C ILE A 27 9.85 20.91 -11.72
N GLY A 28 10.46 19.74 -11.54
CA GLY A 28 10.35 18.61 -12.46
C GLY A 28 11.39 18.59 -13.59
N PRO A 29 11.35 17.55 -14.44
CA PRO A 29 10.39 16.45 -14.41
C PRO A 29 10.68 15.47 -13.27
N HIS A 30 9.63 15.04 -12.56
CA HIS A 30 9.72 14.06 -11.47
C HIS A 30 8.88 12.82 -11.82
N GLN A 31 9.35 11.64 -11.43
CA GLN A 31 8.69 10.36 -11.73
C GLN A 31 7.72 9.94 -10.62
N SER A 32 8.00 10.36 -9.40
CA SER A 32 7.23 9.96 -8.22
C SER A 32 7.19 11.03 -7.15
N VAL A 33 6.20 10.91 -6.26
CA VAL A 33 6.07 11.72 -5.06
C VAL A 33 5.92 10.78 -3.87
N GLN A 34 6.86 10.86 -2.94
CA GLN A 34 6.77 10.20 -1.65
C GLN A 34 5.96 11.06 -0.71
N THR A 35 4.94 10.47 -0.10
CA THR A 35 4.10 11.14 0.89
C THR A 35 3.96 10.25 2.11
N VAL A 36 4.12 10.83 3.29
CA VAL A 36 3.83 10.16 4.57
C VAL A 36 2.79 10.96 5.30
N ILE A 37 1.79 10.26 5.84
CA ILE A 37 0.69 10.86 6.59
C ILE A 37 0.70 10.24 7.99
N ALA A 38 0.86 11.08 9.01
CA ALA A 38 0.59 10.68 10.39
C ALA A 38 -0.92 10.63 10.60
N ARG A 39 -1.40 9.58 11.27
CA ARG A 39 -2.83 9.37 11.53
C ARG A 39 -3.04 8.97 12.99
N GLY A 40 -4.00 9.60 13.64
CA GLY A 40 -4.44 9.20 14.97
C GLY A 40 -5.02 7.79 14.96
N VAL A 41 -4.51 6.92 15.85
CA VAL A 41 -5.02 5.56 16.02
C VAL A 41 -6.36 5.58 16.78
N ILE A 42 -6.41 6.34 17.87
CA ILE A 42 -7.60 6.48 18.73
C ILE A 42 -8.46 7.66 18.29
N SER A 43 -7.83 8.80 17.99
CA SER A 43 -8.51 10.03 17.59
C SER A 43 -8.59 10.20 16.08
N GLN A 44 -9.64 10.85 15.59
CA GLN A 44 -9.89 11.03 14.16
C GLN A 44 -9.14 12.24 13.60
N TRP A 45 -7.84 12.11 13.43
CA TRP A 45 -7.02 13.13 12.74
C TRP A 45 -6.01 12.49 11.79
N LYS A 46 -5.56 13.28 10.81
CA LYS A 46 -4.51 12.92 9.87
C LYS A 46 -3.81 14.16 9.35
N GLN A 47 -2.50 14.09 9.17
CA GLN A 47 -1.69 15.20 8.65
C GLN A 47 -0.55 14.67 7.79
N PRO A 48 -0.32 15.23 6.59
CA PRO A 48 0.90 14.97 5.82
C PRO A 48 2.13 15.47 6.60
N VAL A 49 3.12 14.62 6.77
CA VAL A 49 4.39 14.94 7.46
C VAL A 49 5.58 14.92 6.51
N ILE A 50 5.46 14.23 5.37
CA ILE A 50 6.46 14.24 4.30
C ILE A 50 5.78 14.48 2.97
N TYR A 51 6.41 15.32 2.16
CA TYR A 51 6.10 15.53 0.75
C TYR A 51 7.42 15.76 0.01
N ALA A 52 7.86 14.77 -0.77
CA ALA A 52 9.15 14.83 -1.46
C ALA A 52 9.07 14.19 -2.85
N TYR A 53 9.74 14.79 -3.83
CA TYR A 53 9.84 14.25 -5.18
C TYR A 53 10.96 13.23 -5.29
N ASP A 54 10.75 12.17 -6.08
CA ASP A 54 11.77 11.16 -6.44
C ASP A 54 12.60 10.62 -5.26
N THR A 55 11.96 10.56 -4.10
CA THR A 55 12.59 10.16 -2.84
C THR A 55 12.09 8.78 -2.44
N GLN A 56 13.00 7.83 -2.24
CA GLN A 56 12.65 6.52 -1.72
C GLN A 56 12.53 6.55 -0.19
N MET A 57 11.60 5.79 0.38
CA MET A 57 11.53 5.59 1.82
C MET A 57 12.69 4.70 2.28
N THR A 58 13.70 5.30 2.92
CA THR A 58 14.82 4.59 3.54
C THR A 58 14.60 4.39 5.03
N LYS A 59 15.44 3.56 5.67
CA LYS A 59 15.40 3.36 7.12
C LYS A 59 15.72 4.65 7.88
N GLU A 60 16.67 5.41 7.37
CA GLU A 60 17.14 6.67 7.95
C GLU A 60 16.01 7.71 7.90
N LEU A 61 15.40 7.91 6.73
CA LEU A 61 14.26 8.82 6.59
C LEU A 61 13.08 8.40 7.47
N LEU A 62 12.77 7.09 7.51
CA LEU A 62 11.73 6.57 8.39
C LEU A 62 12.02 6.89 9.87
N PHE A 63 13.25 6.68 10.32
CA PHE A 63 13.64 6.92 11.71
C PHE A 63 13.64 8.40 12.05
N GLU A 64 14.06 9.28 11.12
CA GLU A 64 13.94 10.73 11.26
C GLU A 64 12.48 11.16 11.45
N ILE A 65 11.55 10.62 10.66
CA ILE A 65 10.11 10.91 10.80
C ILE A 65 9.60 10.47 12.18
N ILE A 66 9.93 9.25 12.61
CA ILE A 66 9.52 8.71 13.90
C ILE A 66 10.06 9.58 15.04
N MET A 67 11.34 9.96 14.97
CA MET A 67 11.98 10.83 15.95
C MET A 67 11.34 12.22 15.99
N ALA A 68 11.05 12.82 14.84
CA ALA A 68 10.39 14.12 14.76
C ALA A 68 9.00 14.07 15.40
N LEU A 69 8.22 13.02 15.14
CA LEU A 69 6.90 12.82 15.77
C LEU A 69 7.02 12.62 17.28
N ASN A 70 7.98 11.80 17.73
CA ASN A 70 8.22 11.57 19.15
C ASN A 70 8.64 12.85 19.88
N ASN A 71 9.42 13.72 19.24
CA ASN A 71 9.79 15.04 19.79
C ASN A 71 8.57 15.96 19.93
N CYS A 72 7.55 15.78 19.08
CA CYS A 72 6.25 16.45 19.20
C CYS A 72 5.28 15.72 20.15
N GLN A 73 5.76 14.77 20.97
CA GLN A 73 4.96 13.98 21.91
C GLN A 73 3.94 13.05 21.25
N PHE A 74 4.13 12.71 19.97
CA PHE A 74 3.34 11.69 19.29
C PHE A 74 4.08 10.35 19.28
N ASP A 75 3.49 9.36 19.96
CA ASP A 75 4.00 8.00 19.97
C ASP A 75 3.61 7.26 18.69
N VAL A 76 4.60 6.93 17.86
CA VAL A 76 4.40 6.09 16.68
C VAL A 76 4.41 4.63 17.10
N VAL A 77 3.26 3.97 17.03
CA VAL A 77 3.09 2.55 17.42
C VAL A 77 3.06 1.60 16.22
N ALA A 78 2.79 2.13 15.03
CA ALA A 78 2.67 1.33 13.83
C ALA A 78 2.97 2.13 12.56
N ILE A 79 3.45 1.44 11.52
CA ILE A 79 3.62 1.96 10.18
C ILE A 79 2.86 1.10 9.17
N VAL A 80 2.34 1.73 8.12
CA VAL A 80 1.62 1.06 7.04
C VAL A 80 2.25 1.44 5.71
N SER A 81 2.65 0.46 4.91
CA SER A 81 3.14 0.68 3.54
C SER A 81 2.44 -0.24 2.54
N ASP A 82 2.52 0.11 1.26
CA ASP A 82 2.21 -0.85 0.22
C ASP A 82 3.30 -1.93 0.14
N MET A 83 3.14 -2.86 -0.81
CA MET A 83 4.09 -3.95 -1.07
C MET A 83 4.94 -3.69 -2.32
N GLY A 84 5.24 -2.44 -2.65
CA GLY A 84 6.21 -2.10 -3.68
C GLY A 84 7.60 -2.67 -3.37
N SER A 85 8.43 -2.91 -4.39
CA SER A 85 9.76 -3.50 -4.22
C SER A 85 10.64 -2.72 -3.24
N SER A 86 10.59 -1.39 -3.29
CA SER A 86 11.31 -0.50 -2.36
C SER A 86 10.88 -0.66 -0.91
N ASN A 87 9.57 -0.79 -0.65
CA ASN A 87 9.04 -0.99 0.70
C ASN A 87 9.34 -2.40 1.22
N GLN A 88 9.30 -3.42 0.36
CA GLN A 88 9.74 -4.77 0.73
C GLN A 88 11.23 -4.82 1.07
N GLU A 89 12.07 -4.05 0.39
CA GLU A 89 13.49 -3.91 0.71
C GLU A 89 13.68 -3.24 2.07
N LEU A 90 12.93 -2.17 2.37
CA LEU A 90 12.90 -1.54 3.69
C LEU A 90 12.51 -2.53 4.80
N TRP A 91 11.50 -3.37 4.56
CA TRP A 91 11.11 -4.41 5.53
C TRP A 91 12.26 -5.38 5.84
N LYS A 92 13.08 -5.74 4.84
CA LYS A 92 14.28 -6.56 5.05
C LYS A 92 15.31 -5.84 5.90
N TYR A 93 15.56 -4.55 5.65
CA TYR A 93 16.46 -3.74 6.47
C TYR A 93 16.00 -3.58 7.93
N LEU A 94 14.69 -3.62 8.14
CA LEU A 94 14.05 -3.61 9.47
C LEU A 94 13.92 -5.02 10.09
N GLN A 95 14.42 -6.06 9.41
CA GLN A 95 14.37 -7.47 9.85
C GLN A 95 12.93 -7.97 10.11
N ILE A 96 11.99 -7.51 9.30
CA ILE A 96 10.59 -7.94 9.35
C ILE A 96 10.46 -9.29 8.65
N THR A 97 9.91 -10.26 9.38
CA THR A 97 9.67 -11.63 8.93
C THR A 97 8.24 -12.04 9.28
N ILE A 98 7.88 -13.28 8.95
CA ILE A 98 6.57 -13.85 9.30
C ILE A 98 6.44 -13.99 10.83
N ASP A 99 7.53 -14.31 11.52
CA ASP A 99 7.58 -14.50 12.97
C ASP A 99 7.84 -13.20 13.73
N ASN A 100 8.45 -12.20 13.08
CA ASN A 100 8.73 -10.89 13.66
C ASN A 100 8.17 -9.75 12.80
N SER A 101 7.04 -9.18 13.22
CA SER A 101 6.32 -8.11 12.51
C SER A 101 6.56 -6.71 13.07
N SER A 102 7.62 -6.53 13.87
CA SER A 102 7.91 -5.26 14.54
C SER A 102 9.40 -4.99 14.67
N PHE A 103 9.74 -3.71 14.84
CA PHE A 103 11.10 -3.27 15.14
C PHE A 103 11.10 -2.30 16.32
N GLN A 104 12.25 -2.15 16.96
CA GLN A 104 12.41 -1.31 18.14
C GLN A 104 12.37 0.18 17.78
N HIS A 105 11.76 1.00 18.64
CA HIS A 105 11.71 2.45 18.45
C HIS A 105 13.12 3.05 18.50
N PRO A 106 13.50 3.98 17.59
CA PRO A 106 14.87 4.49 17.48
C PRO A 106 15.40 5.20 18.74
N SER A 107 14.52 5.80 19.56
CA SER A 107 14.89 6.44 20.84
C SER A 107 14.47 5.69 22.10
N SER A 108 13.86 4.51 22.00
CA SER A 108 13.34 3.83 23.18
C SER A 108 13.52 2.32 23.10
N LEU A 109 14.17 1.76 24.12
CA LEU A 109 14.40 0.32 24.20
C LEU A 109 13.12 -0.49 24.52
N HIS A 110 12.09 0.15 25.06
CA HIS A 110 10.88 -0.52 25.56
C HIS A 110 9.67 -0.38 24.62
N LYS A 111 9.79 0.43 23.55
CA LYS A 111 8.71 0.66 22.60
C LYS A 111 8.99 -0.10 21.31
N MET A 112 7.98 -0.79 20.81
CA MET A 112 8.00 -1.48 19.53
C MET A 112 7.09 -0.77 18.54
N ILE A 113 7.48 -0.78 17.27
CA ILE A 113 6.71 -0.25 16.16
C ILE A 113 6.32 -1.41 15.25
N HIS A 114 5.02 -1.62 15.08
CA HIS A 114 4.48 -2.71 14.27
C HIS A 114 4.39 -2.32 12.80
N VAL A 115 4.74 -3.25 11.91
CA VAL A 115 4.73 -3.03 10.46
C VAL A 115 3.52 -3.73 9.84
N PHE A 116 2.70 -2.96 9.12
CA PHE A 116 1.53 -3.48 8.41
C PHE A 116 1.64 -3.25 6.91
N ALA A 117 1.18 -4.23 6.14
CA ALA A 117 0.94 -4.07 4.72
C ALA A 117 -0.45 -3.45 4.46
N ASP A 118 -0.60 -2.68 3.39
CA ASP A 118 -1.92 -2.19 2.97
C ASP A 118 -2.84 -3.35 2.56
N VAL A 119 -3.84 -3.61 3.41
CA VAL A 119 -4.84 -4.66 3.24
C VAL A 119 -5.61 -4.54 1.93
N ALA A 120 -5.89 -3.31 1.47
CA ALA A 120 -6.62 -3.12 0.21
C ALA A 120 -5.82 -3.61 -1.01
N HIS A 121 -4.49 -3.52 -0.94
CA HIS A 121 -3.61 -4.07 -1.97
C HIS A 121 -3.56 -5.60 -1.91
N LEU A 122 -3.49 -6.20 -0.71
CA LEU A 122 -3.52 -7.65 -0.52
C LEU A 122 -4.80 -8.27 -1.12
N ILE A 123 -5.97 -7.73 -0.80
CA ILE A 123 -7.26 -8.23 -1.31
C ILE A 123 -7.32 -8.10 -2.84
N LYS A 124 -6.82 -6.99 -3.39
CA LYS A 124 -6.76 -6.75 -4.83
C LYS A 124 -5.85 -7.76 -5.54
N LEU A 125 -4.70 -8.09 -4.95
CA LEU A 125 -3.78 -9.10 -5.45
C LEU A 125 -4.42 -10.48 -5.39
N ALA A 126 -4.97 -10.88 -4.24
CA ALA A 126 -5.64 -12.16 -4.06
C ALA A 126 -6.75 -12.37 -5.11
N ARG A 127 -7.61 -11.36 -5.33
CA ARG A 127 -8.61 -11.37 -6.39
C ARG A 127 -7.99 -11.57 -7.78
N ASN A 128 -6.91 -10.85 -8.10
CA ASN A 128 -6.23 -11.01 -9.39
C ASN A 128 -5.68 -12.43 -9.58
N HIS A 129 -5.20 -13.08 -8.51
CA HIS A 129 -4.74 -14.47 -8.55
C HIS A 129 -5.89 -15.45 -8.80
N ILE A 130 -7.04 -15.28 -8.14
CA ILE A 130 -8.26 -16.10 -8.38
C ILE A 130 -8.70 -16.00 -9.84
N VAL A 131 -8.72 -14.80 -10.40
CA VAL A 131 -9.20 -14.56 -11.76
C VAL A 131 -8.24 -15.10 -12.82
N LYS A 132 -6.93 -14.86 -12.66
CA LYS A 132 -5.93 -15.17 -13.71
C LYS A 132 -5.38 -16.59 -13.65
N LYS A 133 -5.25 -17.15 -12.45
CA LYS A 133 -4.64 -18.47 -12.23
C LYS A 133 -5.66 -19.38 -11.57
N CYS A 134 -5.46 -19.72 -10.30
CA CYS A 134 -6.35 -20.38 -9.35
C CYS A 134 -5.58 -20.38 -8.01
N PHE A 135 -6.26 -20.64 -6.90
CA PHE A 135 -5.63 -21.09 -5.66
C PHE A 135 -5.63 -22.62 -5.58
N ILE A 136 -4.56 -23.16 -5.00
CA ILE A 136 -4.45 -24.58 -4.67
C ILE A 136 -4.67 -24.67 -3.16
N LEU A 137 -5.75 -25.33 -2.77
CA LEU A 137 -6.02 -25.65 -1.38
C LEU A 137 -5.37 -26.97 -0.99
N THR A 138 -5.42 -27.29 0.29
CA THR A 138 -5.15 -28.64 0.80
C THR A 138 -5.95 -29.67 -0.01
N GLU A 139 -5.34 -30.83 -0.29
CA GLU A 139 -5.91 -31.90 -1.12
C GLU A 139 -5.97 -31.58 -2.64
N GLN A 140 -5.12 -30.68 -3.16
CA GLN A 140 -5.05 -30.33 -4.59
C GLN A 140 -6.37 -29.78 -5.17
N LYS A 141 -7.27 -29.28 -4.32
CA LYS A 141 -8.49 -28.64 -4.77
C LYS A 141 -8.18 -27.28 -5.38
N HIS A 142 -8.60 -27.08 -6.63
CA HIS A 142 -8.41 -25.83 -7.35
C HIS A 142 -9.62 -24.91 -7.19
N ILE A 143 -9.38 -23.68 -6.71
CA ILE A 143 -10.40 -22.63 -6.66
C ILE A 143 -9.99 -21.49 -7.59
N GLY A 144 -10.81 -21.19 -8.58
CA GLY A 144 -10.57 -20.07 -9.49
C GLY A 144 -11.86 -19.53 -10.07
N LYS A 145 -11.73 -18.75 -11.14
CA LYS A 145 -12.87 -18.07 -11.81
C LYS A 145 -14.04 -19.00 -12.19
N GLN A 146 -13.76 -20.29 -12.44
CA GLN A 146 -14.77 -21.28 -12.82
C GLN A 146 -15.91 -21.37 -11.81
N LYS A 147 -15.59 -21.38 -10.51
CA LYS A 147 -16.60 -21.44 -9.44
C LYS A 147 -17.46 -20.18 -9.38
N VAL A 148 -16.88 -19.03 -9.71
CA VAL A 148 -17.65 -17.78 -9.82
C VAL A 148 -18.59 -17.83 -11.04
N GLN A 149 -18.13 -18.38 -12.17
CA GLN A 149 -18.95 -18.55 -13.37
C GLN A 149 -20.10 -19.55 -13.15
N GLU A 150 -19.86 -20.66 -12.44
CA GLU A 150 -20.90 -21.62 -12.05
C GLU A 150 -22.02 -20.92 -11.27
N ILE A 151 -21.67 -20.09 -10.28
CA ILE A 151 -22.64 -19.32 -9.49
C ILE A 151 -23.40 -18.31 -10.36
N LEU A 152 -22.73 -17.62 -11.28
CA LEU A 152 -23.38 -16.67 -12.19
C LEU A 152 -24.39 -17.38 -13.10
N ASN A 153 -24.02 -18.52 -13.67
CA ASN A 153 -24.90 -19.31 -14.53
C ASN A 153 -26.15 -19.82 -13.78
N LEU A 154 -26.01 -20.18 -12.50
CA LEU A 154 -27.13 -20.59 -11.65
C LEU A 154 -28.08 -19.42 -11.34
N ASN A 155 -27.57 -18.19 -11.25
CA ASN A 155 -28.38 -17.00 -10.96
C ASN A 155 -29.05 -16.38 -12.20
N SER A 156 -28.65 -16.76 -13.43
CA SER A 156 -29.10 -16.11 -14.68
C SER A 156 -30.62 -16.18 -14.94
N ASN A 157 -31.32 -17.13 -14.32
CA ASN A 157 -32.72 -17.43 -14.61
C ASN A 157 -33.70 -16.93 -13.53
N ASP A 158 -33.22 -16.30 -12.46
CA ASP A 158 -34.06 -15.86 -11.34
C ASP A 158 -34.34 -14.36 -11.39
N HIS A 159 -35.60 -13.98 -11.15
CA HIS A 159 -36.00 -12.58 -10.97
C HIS A 159 -35.33 -11.92 -9.74
N ILE A 160 -34.83 -12.72 -8.81
CA ILE A 160 -34.07 -12.28 -7.63
C ILE A 160 -32.70 -12.95 -7.68
N MET A 161 -31.69 -12.20 -8.15
CA MET A 161 -30.31 -12.67 -8.15
C MET A 161 -29.72 -12.58 -6.74
N LEU A 162 -29.42 -13.73 -6.11
CA LEU A 162 -28.70 -13.79 -4.83
C LEU A 162 -27.30 -13.18 -4.97
N ALA A 163 -26.66 -13.37 -6.12
CA ALA A 163 -25.32 -12.87 -6.43
C ALA A 163 -25.30 -11.52 -7.18
N TYR A 164 -26.30 -10.64 -7.02
CA TYR A 164 -26.46 -9.40 -7.81
C TYR A 164 -25.26 -8.42 -7.80
N LYS A 165 -24.37 -8.48 -6.79
CA LYS A 165 -23.16 -7.65 -6.72
C LYS A 165 -22.00 -8.20 -7.57
N ILE A 166 -22.14 -9.40 -8.11
CA ILE A 166 -21.16 -10.05 -8.97
C ILE A 166 -21.69 -9.93 -10.40
N LEU A 167 -21.05 -9.08 -11.21
CA LEU A 167 -21.37 -8.92 -12.63
C LEU A 167 -20.33 -9.67 -13.49
N MET A 168 -20.74 -10.09 -14.69
CA MET A 168 -19.87 -10.68 -15.74
C MET A 168 -18.84 -9.65 -16.25
N ILE A 169 -17.89 -9.25 -15.41
CA ILE A 169 -16.72 -8.43 -15.77
C ILE A 169 -15.44 -9.15 -15.31
N ILE A 170 -15.46 -10.49 -15.32
CA ILE A 170 -14.31 -11.37 -15.08
C ILE A 170 -14.02 -12.10 -16.39
#